data_AF-A0A1V6JIX1-F1
#
_entry.id   AF-A0A1V6JIX1-F1
#
_cell.length_a   1.000
_cell.length_b   1.000
_cell.length_c   1.000
_cell.angle_alpha   90.00
_cell.angle_beta   90.00
_cell.angle_gamma   90.00
#
_symmetry.space_group_name_H-M   'P 1'
#
loop_
_entity.id
_entity.type
_entity.pdbx_description
1 polymer ?
#
loop_
_entity_poly.entity_id
_entity_poly.type
_entity_poly.pdbx_seq_one_letter_code
_entity_poly.pdbx_strand_id
1 'polypeptide(L)'
;MISIDPIKIAIASGKGGTGKTLVATSLFYALQRERIEATLVDCDAEEPNVMSFFQGQLEKSAEVMQRVPVIDENKCTYCGKCHEYCNYKAIFILPPMKVIKVMEDLCHGCGACTVACEYGAIVEKDVSLGQVNQYAVSENSKIIESRMNVGVYSPVRVIKAAINESNNHRVVIMDSPPGTSCPFIQTVARADFVILVTEPTPFGLSDLKQSVETLKTMGKSCGVIINRAGLGNDAIYGYLHDQGIPLLLEIPFDREIASAYSKGKIVAAEKRYLQTLLLTVFNIIVKKYGNSHHQR
;
A
#
# COMPACT_ATOMS: atom_id res chain seq x y z
N MET A 1 -1.99 12.52 28.56
CA MET A 1 -1.83 11.81 27.27
C MET A 1 -3.00 10.86 27.13
N ILE A 2 -3.84 11.05 26.12
CA ILE A 2 -4.90 10.08 25.81
C ILE A 2 -4.19 8.80 25.37
N SER A 3 -4.48 7.67 26.02
CA SER A 3 -3.96 6.38 25.57
C SER A 3 -4.67 6.02 24.27
N ILE A 4 -3.99 6.18 23.13
CA ILE A 4 -4.46 5.77 21.81
C ILE A 4 -4.13 4.30 21.61
N ASP A 5 -5.10 3.44 21.32
CA ASP A 5 -4.79 2.03 21.05
C ASP A 5 -4.02 1.89 19.74
N PRO A 6 -3.16 0.86 19.61
CA PRO A 6 -2.48 0.61 18.35
C PRO A 6 -3.48 0.47 17.21
N ILE A 7 -3.27 1.14 16.09
CA ILE A 7 -4.17 1.09 14.94
C ILE A 7 -3.43 1.27 13.61
N LYS A 8 -3.84 0.53 12.60
CA LYS A 8 -3.36 0.63 11.21
C LYS A 8 -4.49 1.10 10.30
N ILE A 9 -4.29 2.25 9.66
CA ILE A 9 -5.26 2.86 8.76
C ILE A 9 -4.67 2.88 7.35
N ALA A 10 -5.32 2.20 6.39
CA ALA A 10 -4.97 2.34 4.98
C ALA A 10 -5.75 3.47 4.33
N ILE A 11 -5.07 4.33 3.59
CA ILE A 11 -5.66 5.34 2.72
C ILE A 11 -5.60 4.80 1.30
N ALA A 12 -6.74 4.49 0.70
CA ALA A 12 -6.79 3.74 -0.56
C ALA A 12 -7.85 4.29 -1.53
N SER A 13 -7.80 3.86 -2.80
CA SER A 13 -8.74 4.31 -3.83
C SER A 13 -8.73 3.37 -5.03
N GLY A 14 -9.87 3.22 -5.71
CA GLY A 14 -9.99 2.36 -6.89
C GLY A 14 -9.26 2.86 -8.14
N LYS A 15 -8.70 4.08 -8.12
CA LYS A 15 -7.88 4.62 -9.22
C LYS A 15 -6.86 5.66 -8.77
N GLY A 16 -5.97 6.06 -9.69
CA GLY A 16 -5.04 7.17 -9.49
C GLY A 16 -5.74 8.55 -9.43
N GLY A 17 -5.08 9.52 -8.79
CA GLY A 17 -5.48 10.94 -8.85
C GLY A 17 -6.66 11.39 -7.98
N THR A 18 -7.20 10.54 -7.09
CA THR A 18 -8.32 10.92 -6.19
C THR A 18 -7.88 11.71 -4.94
N GLY A 19 -6.57 11.74 -4.63
CA GLY A 19 -6.03 12.46 -3.47
C GLY A 19 -5.69 11.60 -2.25
N LYS A 20 -5.38 10.30 -2.43
CA LYS A 20 -4.89 9.42 -1.35
C LYS A 20 -3.71 10.02 -0.58
N THR A 21 -2.62 10.31 -1.29
CA THR A 21 -1.42 10.92 -0.72
C THR A 21 -1.71 12.25 -0.04
N LEU A 22 -2.59 13.08 -0.60
CA LEU A 22 -3.03 14.33 0.05
C LEU A 22 -3.64 14.05 1.42
N VAL A 23 -4.56 13.09 1.52
CA VAL A 23 -5.20 12.69 2.77
C VAL A 23 -4.19 12.06 3.72
N ALA A 24 -3.35 11.14 3.24
CA ALA A 24 -2.37 10.42 4.04
C ALA A 24 -1.33 11.36 4.68
N THR A 25 -0.72 12.23 3.86
CA THR A 25 0.27 13.22 4.32
C THR A 25 -0.37 14.27 5.24
N SER A 26 -1.59 14.72 4.93
CA SER A 26 -2.31 15.69 5.76
C SER A 26 -2.71 15.12 7.12
N LEU A 27 -3.17 13.87 7.17
CA LEU A 27 -3.50 13.20 8.42
C LEU A 27 -2.25 12.95 9.26
N PHE A 28 -1.17 12.45 8.65
CA PHE A 28 0.11 12.25 9.33
C PHE A 28 0.65 13.54 9.94
N TYR A 29 0.63 14.64 9.17
CA TYR A 29 1.00 15.96 9.67
C TYR A 29 0.13 16.40 10.85
N ALA A 30 -1.19 16.19 10.76
CA ALA A 30 -2.10 16.57 11.83
C ALA A 30 -1.79 15.82 13.15
N LEU A 31 -1.49 14.52 13.08
CA LEU A 31 -1.05 13.72 14.23
C LEU A 31 0.28 14.20 14.81
N GLN A 32 1.24 14.55 13.95
CA GLN A 32 2.53 15.11 14.36
C GLN A 32 2.35 16.42 15.15
N ARG A 33 1.44 17.30 14.71
CA ARG A 33 1.13 18.56 15.42
C ARG A 33 0.53 18.33 16.81
N GLU A 34 -0.21 17.25 16.99
CA GLU A 34 -0.76 16.81 18.28
C GLU A 34 0.23 15.96 19.11
N ARG A 35 1.48 15.80 18.63
CA ARG A 35 2.52 14.96 19.26
C ARG A 35 2.09 13.51 19.45
N ILE A 36 1.22 13.01 18.57
CA ILE A 36 0.83 11.61 18.54
C ILE A 36 1.90 10.84 17.77
N GLU A 37 2.42 9.79 18.39
CA GLU A 37 3.39 8.90 17.76
C GLU A 37 2.75 8.18 16.56
N ALA A 38 3.25 8.47 15.37
CA ALA A 38 2.69 7.97 14.12
C ALA A 38 3.78 7.62 13.12
N THR A 39 3.49 6.65 12.26
CA THR A 39 4.32 6.26 11.12
C THR A 39 3.50 6.31 9.84
N LEU A 40 4.02 6.96 8.80
CA LEU A 40 3.43 6.95 7.47
C LEU A 40 4.24 6.01 6.57
N VAL A 41 3.58 5.00 6.03
CA VAL A 41 4.17 4.03 5.11
C VAL A 41 3.70 4.36 3.70
N ASP A 42 4.63 4.74 2.83
CA ASP A 42 4.39 4.89 1.40
C ASP A 42 4.42 3.50 0.76
N CYS A 43 3.22 2.96 0.46
CA CYS A 43 3.05 1.63 -0.12
C CYS A 43 2.97 1.68 -1.64
N ASP A 44 3.10 2.85 -2.29
CA ASP A 44 3.18 2.96 -3.73
C ASP A 44 4.63 2.74 -4.18
N ALA A 45 5.09 1.49 -4.14
CA ALA A 45 6.51 1.19 -4.37
C ALA A 45 6.99 1.49 -5.80
N GLU A 46 6.07 1.61 -6.75
CA GLU A 46 6.38 1.94 -8.16
C GLU A 46 6.68 3.44 -8.30
N GLU A 47 5.85 4.27 -7.68
CA GLU A 47 5.94 5.74 -7.77
C GLU A 47 5.85 6.41 -6.39
N PRO A 48 6.76 6.10 -5.43
CA PRO A 48 6.67 6.64 -4.09
C PRO A 48 6.87 8.16 -4.12
N ASN A 49 5.98 8.88 -3.45
CA ASN A 49 5.89 10.35 -3.55
C ASN A 49 5.76 11.05 -2.20
N VAL A 50 5.55 10.32 -1.09
CA VAL A 50 5.33 10.89 0.24
C VAL A 50 6.51 11.76 0.70
N MET A 51 7.74 11.34 0.43
CA MET A 51 8.94 12.10 0.81
C MET A 51 9.04 13.47 0.11
N SER A 52 8.31 13.70 -0.98
CA SER A 52 8.23 15.02 -1.62
C SER A 52 7.56 16.08 -0.73
N PHE A 53 6.86 15.68 0.32
CA PHE A 53 6.11 16.56 1.23
C PHE A 53 6.81 16.81 2.56
N PHE A 54 7.86 16.05 2.88
CA PHE A 54 8.51 16.08 4.20
C PHE A 54 10.02 16.21 4.08
N GLN A 55 10.62 16.86 5.06
CA GLN A 55 12.06 16.81 5.29
C GLN A 55 12.31 15.78 6.39
N GLY A 56 13.09 14.74 6.08
CA GLY A 56 13.44 13.69 7.02
C GLY A 56 14.87 13.22 6.84
N GLN A 57 15.48 12.77 7.92
CA GLN A 57 16.81 12.17 7.91
C GLN A 57 16.67 10.67 7.70
N LEU A 58 17.39 10.13 6.71
CA LEU A 58 17.47 8.67 6.50
C LEU A 58 18.17 8.02 7.69
N GLU A 59 17.47 7.14 8.40
CA GLU A 59 18.02 6.38 9.54
C GLU A 59 18.45 4.97 9.14
N LYS A 60 17.66 4.34 8.28
CA LYS A 60 17.85 2.94 7.88
C LYS A 60 17.45 2.77 6.42
N SER A 61 18.21 1.97 5.69
CA SER A 61 17.86 1.46 4.37
C SER A 61 18.12 -0.04 4.34
N ALA A 62 17.14 -0.80 3.85
CA ALA A 62 17.22 -2.25 3.76
C ALA A 62 16.86 -2.71 2.34
N GLU A 63 17.70 -3.56 1.77
CA GLU A 63 17.47 -4.14 0.46
C GLU A 63 16.46 -5.31 0.55
N VAL A 64 15.52 -5.35 -0.39
CA VAL A 64 14.50 -6.40 -0.48
C VAL A 64 14.94 -7.41 -1.53
N MET A 65 15.40 -8.58 -1.09
CA MET A 65 15.89 -9.64 -1.97
C MET A 65 14.83 -10.71 -2.22
N GLN A 66 14.92 -11.35 -3.39
CA GLN A 66 14.18 -12.56 -3.74
C GLN A 66 15.13 -13.61 -4.30
N ARG A 67 14.99 -14.85 -3.82
CA ARG A 67 15.71 -15.99 -4.35
C ARG A 67 15.07 -16.48 -5.64
N VAL A 68 15.85 -16.57 -6.72
CA VAL A 68 15.40 -17.02 -8.04
C VAL A 68 16.23 -18.23 -8.46
N PRO A 69 15.61 -19.28 -9.04
CA PRO A 69 16.34 -20.47 -9.45
C PRO A 69 17.26 -20.19 -10.64
N VAL A 70 18.44 -20.79 -10.59
CA VAL A 70 19.41 -20.89 -11.69
C VAL A 70 19.59 -22.37 -11.99
N ILE A 71 19.40 -22.74 -13.24
CA ILE A 71 19.42 -24.13 -13.69
C ILE A 71 20.78 -24.42 -14.30
N ASP A 72 21.50 -25.40 -13.73
CA ASP A 72 22.72 -25.96 -14.29
C ASP A 72 22.35 -26.95 -15.40
N GLU A 73 22.50 -26.51 -16.64
CA GLU A 73 22.16 -27.32 -17.83
C GLU A 73 23.02 -28.60 -17.94
N ASN A 74 24.20 -28.65 -17.32
CA ASN A 74 25.04 -29.86 -17.33
C ASN A 74 24.49 -30.97 -16.42
N LYS A 75 23.73 -30.60 -15.38
CA LYS A 75 23.09 -31.54 -14.44
C LYS A 75 21.62 -31.78 -14.78
N CYS A 76 21.02 -30.90 -15.57
CA CYS A 76 19.60 -30.98 -15.90
C CYS A 76 19.32 -32.17 -16.82
N THR A 77 18.40 -33.03 -16.42
CA THR A 77 17.91 -34.15 -17.24
C THR A 77 16.74 -33.76 -18.15
N TYR A 78 16.31 -32.49 -18.11
CA TYR A 78 15.14 -31.97 -18.82
C TYR A 78 13.83 -32.73 -18.53
N CYS A 79 13.70 -33.33 -17.34
CA CYS A 79 12.55 -34.14 -16.95
C CYS A 79 11.24 -33.37 -16.73
N GLY A 80 11.29 -32.03 -16.61
CA GLY A 80 10.09 -31.18 -16.50
C GLY A 80 9.47 -31.02 -15.10
N LYS A 81 9.87 -31.80 -14.08
CA LYS A 81 9.31 -31.70 -12.71
C LYS A 81 9.28 -30.27 -12.14
N CYS A 82 10.34 -29.50 -12.33
CA CYS A 82 10.42 -28.11 -11.87
C CYS A 82 9.38 -27.19 -12.55
N HIS A 83 9.07 -27.41 -13.82
CA HIS A 83 8.02 -26.70 -14.55
C HIS A 83 6.62 -27.07 -14.03
N GLU A 84 6.37 -28.36 -13.77
CA GLU A 84 5.10 -28.85 -13.26
C GLU A 84 4.76 -28.25 -11.89
N TYR A 85 5.75 -28.19 -10.99
CA TYR A 85 5.60 -27.62 -9.65
C TYR A 85 5.50 -26.10 -9.64
N CYS A 86 5.86 -25.44 -10.75
CA CYS A 86 5.81 -23.99 -10.83
C CYS A 86 4.38 -23.50 -11.08
N ASN A 87 3.68 -23.15 -10.00
CA ASN A 87 2.33 -22.58 -10.07
C ASN A 87 2.28 -21.27 -10.90
N TYR A 88 3.38 -20.52 -10.92
CA TYR A 88 3.50 -19.24 -11.63
C TYR A 88 3.98 -19.37 -13.08
N LYS A 89 4.24 -20.60 -13.53
CA LYS A 89 4.75 -20.89 -14.88
C LYS A 89 6.00 -20.10 -15.26
N ALA A 90 6.84 -19.78 -14.26
CA ALA A 90 8.09 -19.06 -14.42
C ALA A 90 9.22 -19.89 -15.04
N ILE A 91 9.04 -21.19 -15.24
CA ILE A 91 10.04 -22.05 -15.87
C ILE A 91 9.47 -22.51 -17.21
N PHE A 92 10.16 -22.20 -18.29
CA PHE A 92 9.85 -22.69 -19.64
C PHE A 92 10.77 -23.87 -19.98
N ILE A 93 10.23 -24.93 -20.58
CA ILE A 93 10.99 -26.11 -20.96
C ILE A 93 10.51 -26.70 -22.29
N LEU A 94 11.45 -27.12 -23.14
CA LEU A 94 11.22 -27.92 -24.34
C LEU A 94 12.18 -29.12 -24.32
N PRO A 95 11.78 -30.27 -23.74
CA PRO A 95 12.65 -31.42 -23.58
C PRO A 95 13.27 -31.96 -24.88
N PRO A 96 12.55 -32.08 -26.02
CA PRO A 96 13.14 -32.57 -27.27
C PRO A 96 14.30 -31.73 -27.79
N MET A 97 14.28 -30.42 -27.53
CA MET A 97 15.34 -29.50 -27.93
C MET A 97 16.35 -29.22 -26.82
N LYS A 98 16.21 -29.86 -25.65
CA LYS A 98 17.02 -29.59 -24.45
C LYS A 98 17.10 -28.10 -24.10
N VAL A 99 15.98 -27.39 -24.20
CA VAL A 99 15.88 -25.98 -23.81
C VAL A 99 15.15 -25.90 -22.47
N ILE A 100 15.73 -25.16 -21.53
CA ILE A 100 15.07 -24.78 -20.27
C ILE A 100 15.46 -23.35 -19.90
N LYS A 101 14.49 -22.52 -19.52
CA LYS A 101 14.70 -21.11 -19.18
C LYS A 101 13.84 -20.71 -17.99
N VAL A 102 14.41 -19.89 -17.11
CA VAL A 102 13.68 -19.25 -16.01
C VAL A 102 13.32 -17.83 -16.45
N MET A 103 12.04 -17.51 -16.40
CA MET A 103 11.51 -16.15 -16.52
C MET A 103 11.51 -15.55 -15.13
N GLU A 104 12.58 -14.82 -14.79
CA GLU A 104 12.83 -14.31 -13.43
C GLU A 104 11.69 -13.40 -12.95
N ASP A 105 11.09 -12.62 -13.87
CA ASP A 105 10.00 -11.67 -13.59
C ASP A 105 8.70 -12.33 -13.14
N LEU A 106 8.46 -13.58 -13.57
CA LEU A 106 7.30 -14.38 -13.15
C LEU A 106 7.61 -15.24 -11.91
N CYS A 107 8.88 -15.31 -11.52
CA CYS A 107 9.28 -16.13 -10.38
C CYS A 107 8.85 -15.43 -9.08
N HIS A 108 8.18 -16.17 -8.21
CA HIS A 108 7.85 -15.70 -6.86
C HIS A 108 8.88 -16.16 -5.81
N GLY A 109 9.97 -16.81 -6.20
CA GLY A 109 11.02 -17.26 -5.28
C GLY A 109 10.54 -18.17 -4.14
N CYS A 110 9.59 -19.06 -4.42
CA CYS A 110 9.03 -19.98 -3.42
C CYS A 110 9.89 -21.24 -3.17
N GLY A 111 10.92 -21.49 -3.97
CA GLY A 111 11.82 -22.64 -3.83
C GLY A 111 11.22 -24.01 -4.24
N ALA A 112 9.96 -24.06 -4.67
CA ALA A 112 9.30 -25.33 -5.03
C ALA A 112 10.04 -26.10 -6.14
N CYS A 113 10.58 -25.39 -7.13
CA CYS A 113 11.37 -25.99 -8.20
C CYS A 113 12.67 -26.64 -7.71
N THR A 114 13.36 -26.00 -6.75
CA THR A 114 14.57 -26.51 -6.11
C THR A 114 14.27 -27.83 -5.40
N VAL A 115 13.17 -27.89 -4.64
CA VAL A 115 12.72 -29.11 -3.94
C VAL A 115 12.32 -30.21 -4.93
N ALA A 116 11.68 -29.84 -6.06
CA ALA A 116 11.26 -30.80 -7.08
C ALA A 116 12.43 -31.42 -7.88
N CYS A 117 13.63 -30.82 -7.82
CA CYS A 117 14.78 -31.29 -8.57
C CYS A 117 15.57 -32.35 -7.80
N GLU A 118 15.33 -33.63 -8.10
CA GLU A 118 16.06 -34.76 -7.51
C GLU A 118 17.52 -34.89 -8.02
N TYR A 119 17.89 -34.16 -9.07
CA TYR A 119 19.21 -34.23 -9.70
C TYR A 119 20.18 -33.13 -9.23
N GLY A 120 19.75 -32.26 -8.32
CA GLY A 120 20.58 -31.15 -7.82
C GLY A 120 20.99 -30.16 -8.93
N ALA A 121 20.16 -30.02 -9.97
CA ALA A 121 20.42 -29.15 -11.11
C ALA A 121 19.95 -27.70 -10.89
N ILE A 122 19.28 -27.40 -9.77
CA ILE A 122 18.76 -26.07 -9.46
C ILE A 122 19.46 -25.54 -8.22
N VAL A 123 20.08 -24.37 -8.36
CA VAL A 123 20.57 -23.54 -7.25
C VAL A 123 19.80 -22.22 -7.23
N GLU A 124 19.92 -21.44 -6.17
CA GLU A 124 19.24 -20.15 -6.06
C GLU A 124 20.26 -19.00 -6.08
N LYS A 125 19.91 -17.91 -6.76
CA LYS A 125 20.62 -16.63 -6.68
C LYS A 125 19.71 -15.58 -6.05
N ASP A 126 20.30 -14.61 -5.36
CA ASP A 126 19.55 -13.46 -4.85
C ASP A 126 19.39 -12.40 -5.95
N VAL A 127 18.16 -11.91 -6.10
CA VAL A 127 17.78 -10.81 -7.00
C VAL A 127 17.21 -9.67 -6.16
N SER A 128 17.76 -8.47 -6.34
CA SER A 128 17.28 -7.27 -5.65
C SER A 128 15.98 -6.77 -6.29
N LEU A 129 14.92 -6.69 -5.50
CA LEU A 129 13.61 -6.19 -5.93
C LEU A 129 13.42 -4.70 -5.68
N GLY A 130 14.23 -4.11 -4.79
CA GLY A 130 14.06 -2.74 -4.34
C GLY A 130 14.59 -2.52 -2.93
N GLN A 131 14.19 -1.42 -2.34
CA GLN A 131 14.64 -0.97 -1.02
C GLN A 131 13.45 -0.52 -0.17
N VAL A 132 13.62 -0.63 1.14
CA VAL A 132 12.78 -0.01 2.15
C VAL A 132 13.62 1.01 2.91
N ASN A 133 13.21 2.26 2.87
CA ASN A 133 13.93 3.37 3.48
C ASN A 133 13.10 3.91 4.66
N GLN A 134 13.75 4.11 5.80
CA GLN A 134 13.14 4.68 7.00
C GLN A 134 13.73 6.06 7.28
N TYR A 135 12.85 7.05 7.40
CA TYR A 135 13.20 8.44 7.66
C TYR A 135 12.63 8.89 9.00
N ALA A 136 13.47 9.51 9.83
CA ALA A 136 13.01 10.28 10.98
C ALA A 136 12.61 11.69 10.52
N VAL A 137 11.36 12.07 10.76
CA VAL A 137 10.82 13.40 10.40
C VAL A 137 10.66 14.27 11.64
N SER A 138 10.43 13.66 12.80
CA SER A 138 10.48 14.30 14.12
C SER A 138 10.68 13.24 15.20
N GLU A 139 10.89 13.67 16.45
CA GLU A 139 11.12 12.81 17.62
C GLU A 139 10.14 11.62 17.71
N ASN A 140 8.85 11.84 17.41
CA ASN A 140 7.80 10.81 17.51
C ASN A 140 7.18 10.43 16.15
N SER A 141 7.81 10.76 15.02
CA SER A 141 7.20 10.51 13.72
C SER A 141 8.19 10.05 12.67
N LYS A 142 7.84 8.94 12.02
CA LYS A 142 8.67 8.28 11.01
C LYS A 142 7.93 8.13 9.69
N ILE A 143 8.68 8.12 8.60
CA ILE A 143 8.19 7.75 7.28
C ILE A 143 8.94 6.50 6.83
N ILE A 144 8.20 5.53 6.28
CA ILE A 144 8.77 4.34 5.66
C ILE A 144 8.40 4.38 4.18
N GLU A 145 9.40 4.47 3.32
CA GLU A 145 9.24 4.44 1.87
C GLU A 145 9.51 3.02 1.37
N SER A 146 8.57 2.45 0.59
CA SER A 146 8.87 1.32 -0.28
C SER A 146 9.30 1.86 -1.66
N ARG A 147 10.39 1.33 -2.20
CA ARG A 147 10.88 1.72 -3.54
C ARG A 147 11.31 0.49 -4.31
N MET A 148 10.61 0.20 -5.39
CA MET A 148 10.90 -0.92 -6.27
C MET A 148 12.00 -0.57 -7.29
N ASN A 149 12.84 -1.54 -7.65
CA ASN A 149 13.81 -1.36 -8.74
C ASN A 149 13.10 -1.32 -10.11
N VAL A 150 13.63 -0.53 -11.03
CA VAL A 150 13.14 -0.48 -12.42
C VAL A 150 13.26 -1.87 -13.06
N GLY A 151 12.19 -2.31 -13.72
CA GLY A 151 12.13 -3.60 -14.41
C GLY A 151 11.58 -4.75 -13.54
N VAL A 152 11.39 -4.54 -12.24
CA VAL A 152 10.71 -5.54 -11.39
C VAL A 152 9.21 -5.52 -11.67
N TYR A 153 8.61 -6.69 -11.88
CA TYR A 153 7.21 -6.79 -12.29
C TYR A 153 6.19 -6.63 -11.14
N SER A 154 6.58 -6.95 -9.90
CA SER A 154 5.65 -6.96 -8.77
C SER A 154 6.19 -6.20 -7.55
N PRO A 155 5.49 -5.14 -7.10
CA PRO A 155 5.90 -4.39 -5.90
C PRO A 155 5.51 -5.08 -4.58
N VAL A 156 4.72 -6.17 -4.65
CA VAL A 156 4.10 -6.83 -3.49
C VAL A 156 5.09 -7.18 -2.38
N ARG A 157 6.27 -7.68 -2.71
CA ARG A 157 7.29 -8.04 -1.70
C ARG A 157 7.89 -6.81 -1.03
N VAL A 158 8.14 -5.75 -1.79
CA VAL A 158 8.69 -4.49 -1.28
C VAL A 158 7.67 -3.80 -0.36
N ILE A 159 6.40 -3.76 -0.76
CA ILE A 159 5.30 -3.24 0.06
C ILE A 159 5.16 -4.03 1.37
N LYS A 160 5.19 -5.37 1.31
CA LYS A 160 5.14 -6.22 2.51
C LYS A 160 6.31 -5.93 3.45
N ALA A 161 7.52 -5.75 2.92
CA ALA A 161 8.69 -5.42 3.71
C ALA A 161 8.51 -4.07 4.42
N ALA A 162 8.06 -3.03 3.71
CA ALA A 162 7.80 -1.72 4.29
C ALA A 162 6.72 -1.74 5.38
N ILE A 163 5.60 -2.42 5.16
CA ILE A 163 4.55 -2.54 6.18
C ILE A 163 5.06 -3.30 7.41
N ASN A 164 5.90 -4.33 7.23
CA ASN A 164 6.44 -5.10 8.36
C ASN A 164 7.38 -4.28 9.24
N GLU A 165 8.15 -3.34 8.67
CA GLU A 165 8.99 -2.40 9.43
C GLU A 165 8.16 -1.49 10.34
N SER A 166 6.87 -1.28 10.03
CA SER A 166 5.95 -0.48 10.84
C SER A 166 5.31 -1.22 12.03
N ASN A 167 5.49 -2.55 12.18
CA ASN A 167 4.65 -3.38 13.07
C ASN A 167 4.65 -2.99 14.56
N ASN A 168 5.73 -2.39 15.06
CA ASN A 168 5.86 -2.02 16.48
C ASN A 168 5.40 -0.58 16.78
N HIS A 169 4.83 0.14 15.81
CA HIS A 169 4.44 1.54 15.96
C HIS A 169 2.97 1.65 16.39
N ARG A 170 2.69 2.69 17.19
CA ARG A 170 1.36 2.91 17.78
C ARG A 170 0.31 3.24 16.72
N VAL A 171 0.55 4.24 15.88
CA VAL A 171 -0.36 4.61 14.78
C VAL A 171 0.36 4.44 13.47
N VAL A 172 -0.20 3.64 12.56
CA VAL A 172 0.35 3.45 11.21
C VAL A 172 -0.66 3.93 10.19
N ILE A 173 -0.24 4.86 9.33
CA ILE A 173 -0.98 5.30 8.15
C ILE A 173 -0.29 4.68 6.94
N MET A 174 -1.05 4.03 6.05
CA MET A 174 -0.50 3.40 4.86
C MET A 174 -1.09 4.09 3.61
N ASP A 175 -0.26 4.78 2.84
CA ASP A 175 -0.67 5.36 1.55
C ASP A 175 -0.63 4.25 0.49
N SER A 176 -1.80 3.75 0.10
CA SER A 176 -1.91 2.61 -0.82
C SER A 176 -1.61 3.02 -2.26
N PRO A 177 -1.06 2.11 -3.07
CA PRO A 177 -1.06 2.29 -4.52
C PRO A 177 -2.50 2.37 -5.07
N PRO A 178 -2.69 2.96 -6.26
CA PRO A 178 -4.01 3.06 -6.89
C PRO A 178 -4.54 1.70 -7.35
N GLY A 179 -5.87 1.58 -7.45
CA GLY A 179 -6.53 0.40 -8.02
C GLY A 179 -7.05 -0.57 -6.96
N THR A 180 -7.39 -1.77 -7.40
CA THR A 180 -7.90 -2.87 -6.56
C THR A 180 -7.11 -4.17 -6.77
N SER A 181 -5.91 -4.07 -7.35
CA SER A 181 -5.02 -5.20 -7.68
C SER A 181 -4.18 -5.66 -6.47
N CYS A 182 -3.31 -6.66 -6.67
CA CYS A 182 -2.49 -7.26 -5.61
C CYS A 182 -1.77 -6.24 -4.69
N PRO A 183 -1.14 -5.15 -5.18
CA PRO A 183 -0.52 -4.14 -4.32
C PRO A 183 -1.52 -3.49 -3.35
N PHE A 184 -2.70 -3.09 -3.83
CA PHE A 184 -3.80 -2.58 -2.99
C PHE A 184 -4.20 -3.61 -1.93
N ILE A 185 -4.40 -4.87 -2.33
CA ILE A 185 -4.80 -5.96 -1.42
C ILE A 185 -3.79 -6.13 -0.29
N GLN A 186 -2.49 -6.08 -0.57
CA GLN A 186 -1.47 -6.25 0.47
C GLN A 186 -1.49 -5.12 1.51
N THR A 187 -1.74 -3.89 1.07
CA THR A 187 -1.86 -2.74 1.96
C THR A 187 -3.09 -2.85 2.84
N VAL A 188 -4.28 -3.04 2.25
CA VAL A 188 -5.54 -3.06 3.01
C VAL A 188 -5.72 -4.31 3.86
N ALA A 189 -5.11 -5.44 3.50
CA ALA A 189 -5.14 -6.66 4.31
C ALA A 189 -4.54 -6.45 5.71
N ARG A 190 -3.57 -5.55 5.84
CA ARG A 190 -2.87 -5.23 7.10
C ARG A 190 -3.50 -4.09 7.88
N ALA A 191 -4.55 -3.45 7.34
CA ALA A 191 -5.25 -2.35 7.99
C ALA A 191 -6.35 -2.86 8.94
N ASP A 192 -6.54 -2.16 10.05
CA ASP A 192 -7.69 -2.31 10.95
C ASP A 192 -8.91 -1.54 10.39
N PHE A 193 -8.65 -0.42 9.71
CA PHE A 193 -9.67 0.38 9.03
C PHE A 193 -9.15 0.94 7.70
N VAL A 194 -10.02 1.01 6.69
CA VAL A 194 -9.67 1.55 5.37
C VAL A 194 -10.44 2.84 5.09
N ILE A 195 -9.72 3.92 4.81
CA ILE A 195 -10.29 5.16 4.28
C ILE A 195 -10.19 5.11 2.75
N LEU A 196 -11.34 5.04 2.09
CA LEU A 196 -11.44 5.11 0.64
C LEU A 196 -11.59 6.57 0.18
N VAL A 197 -10.63 7.06 -0.61
CA VAL A 197 -10.64 8.41 -1.18
C VAL A 197 -11.16 8.36 -2.60
N THR A 198 -12.23 9.08 -2.87
CA THR A 198 -12.89 9.13 -4.18
C THR A 198 -13.20 10.58 -4.57
N GLU A 199 -13.75 10.76 -5.77
CA GLU A 199 -14.27 12.03 -6.26
C GLU A 199 -15.73 11.85 -6.74
N PRO A 200 -16.57 12.89 -6.67
CA PRO A 200 -18.01 12.84 -6.98
C PRO A 200 -18.33 12.74 -8.49
N THR A 201 -17.61 11.89 -9.22
CA THR A 201 -17.80 11.64 -10.66
C THR A 201 -18.37 10.24 -10.91
N PRO A 202 -19.03 9.98 -12.06
CA PRO A 202 -19.50 8.64 -12.41
C PRO A 202 -18.39 7.58 -12.40
N PHE A 203 -17.19 7.96 -12.83
CA PHE A 203 -16.00 7.09 -12.78
C PHE A 203 -15.55 6.86 -11.33
N GLY A 204 -15.47 7.91 -10.52
CA GLY A 204 -15.16 7.79 -9.09
C GLY A 204 -16.12 6.87 -8.34
N LEU A 205 -17.41 6.89 -8.69
CA LEU A 205 -18.41 5.95 -8.16
C LEU A 205 -18.17 4.51 -8.65
N SER A 206 -17.88 4.31 -9.93
CA SER A 206 -17.57 2.98 -10.49
C SER A 206 -16.34 2.34 -9.82
N ASP A 207 -15.29 3.13 -9.63
CA ASP A 207 -14.05 2.68 -8.97
C ASP A 207 -14.27 2.42 -7.48
N LEU A 208 -15.04 3.29 -6.81
CA LEU A 208 -15.42 3.12 -5.41
C LEU A 208 -16.20 1.82 -5.20
N LYS A 209 -17.16 1.50 -6.08
CA LYS A 209 -17.94 0.24 -6.01
C LYS A 209 -17.02 -0.99 -6.02
N GLN A 210 -16.05 -1.03 -6.93
CA GLN A 210 -15.08 -2.12 -7.01
C GLN A 210 -14.22 -2.23 -5.74
N SER A 211 -13.74 -1.09 -5.21
CA SER A 211 -12.96 -1.07 -3.97
C SER A 211 -13.79 -1.57 -2.78
N VAL A 212 -15.04 -1.12 -2.66
CA VAL A 212 -15.96 -1.53 -1.59
C VAL A 212 -16.23 -3.03 -1.65
N GLU A 213 -16.55 -3.56 -2.84
CA GLU A 213 -16.81 -5.00 -3.02
C GLU A 213 -15.60 -5.87 -2.67
N THR A 214 -14.40 -5.40 -3.06
CA THR A 214 -13.14 -6.04 -2.70
C THR A 214 -12.95 -6.08 -1.17
N LEU A 215 -13.11 -4.93 -0.50
CA LEU A 215 -12.97 -4.84 0.96
C LEU A 215 -14.03 -5.67 1.70
N LYS A 216 -15.26 -5.71 1.18
CA LYS A 216 -16.34 -6.54 1.72
C LYS A 216 -15.99 -8.02 1.67
N THR A 217 -15.44 -8.49 0.55
CA THR A 217 -14.97 -9.88 0.38
C THR A 217 -13.82 -10.21 1.35
N MET A 218 -13.00 -9.22 1.71
CA MET A 218 -11.93 -9.36 2.69
C MET A 218 -12.37 -9.15 4.15
N GLY A 219 -13.65 -8.87 4.40
CA GLY A 219 -14.17 -8.55 5.75
C GLY A 219 -13.57 -7.29 6.36
N LYS A 220 -13.16 -6.30 5.55
CA LYS A 220 -12.54 -5.06 6.02
C LYS A 220 -13.55 -3.94 6.21
N SER A 221 -13.50 -3.29 7.37
CA SER A 221 -14.27 -2.08 7.66
C SER A 221 -13.70 -0.89 6.89
N CYS A 222 -14.57 -0.09 6.30
CA CYS A 222 -14.16 1.11 5.57
C CYS A 222 -15.09 2.31 5.78
N GLY A 223 -14.58 3.49 5.43
CA GLY A 223 -15.34 4.72 5.30
C GLY A 223 -14.77 5.56 4.16
N VAL A 224 -15.54 6.55 3.70
CA VAL A 224 -15.25 7.27 2.46
C VAL A 224 -14.94 8.73 2.73
N ILE A 225 -13.90 9.24 2.09
CA ILE A 225 -13.64 10.68 1.95
C ILE A 225 -13.91 11.05 0.49
N ILE A 226 -14.82 12.00 0.29
CA ILE A 226 -15.10 12.57 -1.03
C ILE A 226 -14.21 13.79 -1.20
N ASN A 227 -13.19 13.67 -2.03
CA ASN A 227 -12.34 14.79 -2.43
C ASN A 227 -12.94 15.50 -3.65
N ARG A 228 -12.62 16.79 -3.81
CA ARG A 228 -13.19 17.65 -4.87
C ARG A 228 -14.72 17.70 -4.82
N ALA A 229 -15.28 17.67 -3.62
CA ALA A 229 -16.71 17.82 -3.40
C ALA A 229 -17.23 19.12 -4.04
N GLY A 230 -18.45 19.08 -4.56
CA GLY A 230 -19.07 20.15 -5.33
C GLY A 230 -18.80 20.11 -6.85
N LEU A 231 -17.92 19.21 -7.32
CA LEU A 231 -17.88 18.82 -8.73
C LEU A 231 -18.80 17.61 -8.97
N GLY A 232 -19.36 17.45 -10.16
CA GLY A 232 -20.10 16.23 -10.53
C GLY A 232 -21.52 16.12 -9.95
N ASN A 233 -21.89 14.95 -9.43
CA ASN A 233 -23.29 14.63 -9.07
C ASN A 233 -23.45 13.93 -7.71
N ASP A 234 -24.70 13.82 -7.27
CA ASP A 234 -25.02 13.29 -5.94
C ASP A 234 -25.13 11.75 -5.88
N ALA A 235 -24.89 11.04 -6.98
CA ALA A 235 -25.08 9.59 -7.05
C ALA A 235 -24.18 8.83 -6.06
N ILE A 236 -23.01 9.39 -5.74
CA ILE A 236 -22.09 8.80 -4.78
C ILE A 236 -22.67 8.83 -3.36
N TYR A 237 -23.33 9.91 -2.97
CA TYR A 237 -23.95 10.03 -1.64
C TYR A 237 -25.11 9.06 -1.49
N GLY A 238 -25.94 8.92 -2.52
CA GLY A 238 -27.00 7.90 -2.58
C GLY A 238 -26.43 6.49 -2.41
N TYR A 239 -25.36 6.15 -3.14
CA TYR A 239 -24.69 4.86 -3.01
C TYR A 239 -24.12 4.61 -1.60
N LEU A 240 -23.48 5.61 -0.99
CA LEU A 240 -22.95 5.48 0.39
C LEU A 240 -24.08 5.23 1.39
N HIS A 241 -25.18 5.95 1.26
CA HIS A 241 -26.37 5.77 2.10
C HIS A 241 -26.95 4.35 1.93
N ASP A 242 -27.18 3.92 0.69
CA ASP A 242 -27.79 2.62 0.39
C ASP A 242 -26.94 1.43 0.85
N GLN A 243 -25.60 1.58 0.82
CA GLN A 243 -24.67 0.55 1.31
C GLN A 243 -24.35 0.67 2.80
N GLY A 244 -24.85 1.70 3.49
CA GLY A 244 -24.53 1.96 4.90
C GLY A 244 -23.05 2.27 5.13
N ILE A 245 -22.37 2.86 4.15
CA ILE A 245 -20.95 3.19 4.23
C ILE A 245 -20.80 4.60 4.82
N PRO A 246 -20.00 4.78 5.89
CA PRO A 246 -19.86 6.08 6.52
C PRO A 246 -19.10 7.06 5.61
N LEU A 247 -19.74 8.19 5.30
CA LEU A 247 -19.06 9.38 4.77
C LEU A 247 -18.30 10.04 5.93
N LEU A 248 -16.97 10.03 5.86
CA LEU A 248 -16.08 10.52 6.91
C LEU A 248 -15.83 12.02 6.78
N LEU A 249 -15.63 12.50 5.55
CA LEU A 249 -15.26 13.87 5.26
C LEU A 249 -15.55 14.20 3.79
N GLU A 250 -15.92 15.45 3.55
CA GLU A 250 -15.91 16.07 2.23
C GLU A 250 -14.81 17.13 2.18
N ILE A 251 -13.96 17.07 1.15
CA ILE A 251 -12.95 18.08 0.86
C ILE A 251 -13.43 18.83 -0.38
N PRO A 252 -13.77 20.13 -0.28
CA PRO A 252 -14.32 20.88 -1.40
C PRO A 252 -13.30 21.02 -2.52
N PHE A 253 -13.78 21.20 -3.75
CA PHE A 253 -12.91 21.60 -4.85
C PHE A 253 -12.36 23.01 -4.60
N ASP A 254 -11.08 23.09 -4.27
CA ASP A 254 -10.34 24.33 -4.05
C ASP A 254 -9.06 24.33 -4.89
N ARG A 255 -8.91 25.33 -5.77
CA ARG A 255 -7.72 25.48 -6.62
C ARG A 255 -6.46 25.76 -5.80
N GLU A 256 -6.59 26.37 -4.63
CA GLU A 256 -5.46 26.59 -3.72
C GLU A 256 -4.96 25.27 -3.13
N ILE A 257 -5.86 24.33 -2.82
CA ILE A 257 -5.47 22.97 -2.39
C ILE A 257 -4.68 22.28 -3.49
N ALA A 258 -5.17 22.32 -4.73
CA ALA A 258 -4.47 21.73 -5.88
C ALA A 258 -3.09 22.37 -6.09
N SER A 259 -3.00 23.71 -6.04
CA SER A 259 -1.75 24.45 -6.20
C SER A 259 -0.74 24.16 -5.10
N ALA A 260 -1.18 24.10 -3.84
CA ALA A 260 -0.32 23.76 -2.71
C ALA A 260 0.24 22.33 -2.85
N TYR A 261 -0.63 21.36 -3.15
CA TYR A 261 -0.22 19.97 -3.35
C TYR A 261 0.80 19.82 -4.49
N SER A 262 0.57 20.46 -5.63
CA SER A 262 1.51 20.43 -6.77
C SER A 262 2.87 21.06 -6.49
N LYS A 263 2.98 21.89 -5.43
CA LYS A 263 4.24 22.48 -4.97
C LYS A 263 4.93 21.64 -3.88
N GLY A 264 4.44 20.43 -3.60
CA GLY A 264 4.95 19.58 -2.51
C GLY A 264 4.62 20.10 -1.12
N LYS A 265 3.63 20.99 -0.97
CA LYS A 265 3.21 21.50 0.34
C LYS A 265 2.18 20.58 0.98
N ILE A 266 2.28 20.41 2.29
CA ILE A 266 1.28 19.69 3.08
C ILE A 266 0.02 20.57 3.20
N VAL A 267 -1.10 20.10 2.65
CA VAL A 267 -2.35 20.89 2.58
C VAL A 267 -2.89 21.21 3.98
N ALA A 268 -2.82 20.26 4.93
CA ALA A 268 -3.22 20.52 6.32
C ALA A 268 -2.36 21.59 7.03
N ALA A 269 -1.13 21.85 6.58
CA ALA A 269 -0.30 22.95 7.10
C ALA A 269 -0.78 24.31 6.59
N GLU A 270 -1.23 24.38 5.34
CA GLU A 270 -1.71 25.61 4.70
C GLU A 270 -3.19 25.90 5.05
N LYS A 271 -3.99 24.86 5.30
CA LYS A 271 -5.44 24.94 5.56
C LYS A 271 -5.78 24.28 6.90
N ARG A 272 -5.70 25.06 7.99
CA ARG A 272 -5.90 24.58 9.38
C ARG A 272 -7.25 23.90 9.64
N TYR A 273 -8.30 24.26 8.90
CA TYR A 273 -9.59 23.58 9.03
C TYR A 273 -9.48 22.10 8.65
N LEU A 274 -8.70 21.76 7.61
CA LEU A 274 -8.53 20.38 7.15
C LEU A 274 -7.78 19.54 8.19
N GLN A 275 -6.78 20.12 8.86
CA GLN A 275 -6.10 19.49 9.99
C GLN A 275 -7.12 19.08 11.08
N THR A 276 -8.01 20.00 11.45
CA THR A 276 -9.02 19.78 12.50
C THR A 276 -10.03 18.70 12.11
N LEU A 277 -10.49 18.72 10.86
CA LEU A 277 -11.42 17.72 10.33
C LEU A 277 -10.79 16.32 10.27
N LEU A 278 -9.55 16.21 9.78
CA LEU A 278 -8.84 14.92 9.72
C LEU A 278 -8.56 14.33 11.10
N LEU A 279 -8.21 15.17 12.09
CA LEU A 279 -8.10 14.72 13.49
C LEU A 279 -9.44 14.22 14.05
N THR A 280 -10.54 14.88 13.67
CA THR A 280 -11.89 14.45 14.07
C THR A 280 -12.21 13.08 13.49
N VAL A 281 -11.96 12.88 12.19
CA VAL A 281 -12.10 11.58 11.51
C VAL A 281 -11.26 10.51 12.19
N PHE A 282 -9.98 10.81 12.47
CA PHE A 282 -9.08 9.88 13.16
C PHE A 282 -9.61 9.46 14.53
N ASN A 283 -10.05 10.42 15.35
CA ASN A 283 -10.58 10.12 16.69
C ASN A 283 -11.85 9.25 16.63
N ILE A 284 -12.72 9.46 15.64
CA ILE A 284 -13.90 8.60 15.42
C ILE A 284 -13.46 7.17 15.07
N ILE A 285 -12.48 7.02 14.16
CA ILE A 285 -11.97 5.72 13.74
C ILE A 285 -11.33 4.99 14.93
N VAL A 286 -10.41 5.63 15.66
CA VAL A 286 -9.74 5.04 16.82
C VAL A 286 -10.76 4.61 17.88
N LYS A 287 -11.74 5.44 18.19
CA LYS A 287 -12.77 5.12 19.20
C LYS A 287 -13.59 3.88 18.83
N LYS A 288 -13.84 3.65 17.53
CA LYS A 288 -14.71 2.56 17.07
C LYS A 288 -13.95 1.29 16.69
N TYR A 289 -12.71 1.42 16.20
CA TYR A 289 -11.94 0.33 15.58
C TYR A 289 -10.54 0.15 16.18
N GLY A 290 -10.19 0.86 17.25
CA GLY A 290 -8.95 0.63 18.00
C GLY A 290 -8.88 -0.78 18.57
N ASN A 291 -7.68 -1.36 18.60
CA ASN A 291 -7.45 -2.78 18.89
C ASN A 291 -7.86 -3.25 20.31
N SER A 292 -8.32 -2.37 21.21
CA SER A 292 -8.95 -2.77 22.48
C SER A 292 -10.33 -3.44 22.32
N HIS A 293 -10.97 -3.35 21.15
CA HIS A 293 -12.29 -3.97 20.91
C HIS A 293 -12.25 -5.37 20.28
N HIS A 294 -11.11 -5.83 19.76
CA HIS A 294 -10.97 -7.13 19.09
C HIS A 294 -10.28 -8.23 19.92
N GLN A 295 -10.12 -8.03 21.23
CA GLN A 295 -9.62 -9.05 22.18
C GLN A 295 -10.68 -9.57 23.15
N ARG A 296 -11.97 -9.61 22.77
CA ARG A 296 -13.01 -10.34 23.50
C ARG A 296 -13.80 -11.25 22.58
#